data_AF-A0A8J9SLK1-F1
#
_entry.id   AF-A0A8J9SLK1-F1
#
_cell.length_a   1.000
_cell.length_b   1.000
_cell.length_c   1.000
_cell.angle_alpha   90.00
_cell.angle_beta   90.00
_cell.angle_gamma   90.00
#
_symmetry.space_group_name_H-M   'P 1'
#
loop_
_entity.id
_entity.type
_entity.pdbx_description
1 polymer ?
#
loop_
_entity_poly.entity_id
_entity_poly.type
_entity_poly.pdbx_seq_one_letter_code
_entity_poly.pdbx_strand_id
1 'polypeptide(L)'
;GLRHFSKMVCKKVEEKGSTSYKEVADELVDTVKKEFLKENPHGKFEEKNVRRRVYDVLNVFMAMDIISKDKKAIVWKGLPSSAHQDIEMLTRERDFRMQEIHRKREALQHLLTQQVCFRNLVQHNHARGLANDPNDHKIPLPFIVVNTHSSAVIQCNMSRELTDVMFDFSAPFEINDDNMIL
;
A
#
# COMPACT_ATOMS: atom_id res chain seq x y z
N GLY A 1 -21.26 -36.73 -3.77
CA GLY A 1 -20.96 -35.61 -4.70
C GLY A 1 -19.67 -34.90 -4.32
N LEU A 2 -19.07 -34.08 -5.21
CA LEU A 2 -17.75 -33.44 -5.01
C LEU A 2 -17.62 -32.67 -3.69
N ARG A 3 -18.65 -31.89 -3.30
CA ARG A 3 -18.68 -31.17 -2.01
C ARG A 3 -18.45 -32.07 -0.78
N HIS A 4 -19.01 -33.27 -0.81
CA HIS A 4 -18.85 -34.24 0.28
C HIS A 4 -17.41 -34.76 0.34
N PHE A 5 -16.84 -35.13 -0.81
CA PHE A 5 -15.43 -35.53 -0.91
C PHE A 5 -14.49 -34.40 -0.49
N SER A 6 -14.76 -33.15 -0.86
CA SER A 6 -13.99 -31.99 -0.41
C SER A 6 -13.92 -31.89 1.10
N LYS A 7 -15.05 -32.06 1.79
CA LYS A 7 -15.09 -32.01 3.26
C LYS A 7 -14.30 -33.16 3.90
N MET A 8 -14.43 -34.38 3.37
CA MET A 8 -13.70 -35.53 3.90
C MET A 8 -12.19 -35.42 3.69
N VAL A 9 -11.75 -35.04 2.49
CA VAL A 9 -10.33 -34.85 2.18
C VAL A 9 -9.75 -33.72 3.02
N CYS A 10 -10.47 -32.60 3.18
CA CYS A 10 -10.04 -31.47 4.01
C CYS A 10 -9.75 -31.91 5.44
N LYS A 11 -10.75 -32.51 6.11
CA LYS A 11 -10.63 -33.01 7.48
C LYS A 11 -9.47 -33.99 7.62
N LYS A 12 -9.28 -34.86 6.63
CA LYS A 12 -8.25 -35.90 6.70
C LYS A 12 -6.83 -35.36 6.58
N VAL A 13 -6.62 -34.41 5.67
CA VAL A 13 -5.31 -33.76 5.48
C VAL A 13 -5.01 -32.84 6.67
N GLU A 14 -6.02 -32.14 7.20
CA GLU A 14 -5.91 -31.31 8.41
C GLU A 14 -5.53 -32.13 9.65
N GLU A 15 -6.23 -33.24 9.92
CA GLU A 15 -5.95 -34.11 11.08
C GLU A 15 -4.54 -34.74 11.04
N LYS A 16 -4.06 -35.11 9.85
CA LYS A 16 -2.75 -35.76 9.69
C LYS A 16 -1.60 -34.75 9.65
N GLY A 17 -1.85 -33.50 9.24
CA GLY A 17 -0.84 -32.46 9.02
C GLY A 17 0.08 -32.72 7.81
N SER A 18 0.57 -33.96 7.65
CA SER A 18 1.32 -34.43 6.49
C SER A 18 0.86 -35.84 6.10
N THR A 19 0.61 -36.07 4.82
CA THR A 19 0.07 -37.34 4.28
C THR A 19 0.50 -37.56 2.82
N SER A 20 -0.08 -38.55 2.14
CA SER A 20 0.14 -38.81 0.71
C SER A 20 -1.16 -39.08 -0.03
N TYR A 21 -1.16 -38.91 -1.35
CA TYR A 21 -2.33 -39.21 -2.18
C TYR A 21 -2.85 -40.65 -1.95
N LYS A 22 -1.93 -41.62 -1.89
CA LYS A 22 -2.30 -43.04 -1.74
C LYS A 22 -3.02 -43.27 -0.42
N GLU A 23 -2.46 -42.75 0.67
CA GLU A 23 -3.03 -42.84 2.01
C GLU A 23 -4.40 -42.17 2.10
N VAL A 24 -4.53 -40.93 1.62
CA VAL A 24 -5.82 -40.22 1.61
C VAL A 24 -6.86 -40.95 0.77
N ALA A 25 -6.47 -41.48 -0.41
CA ALA A 25 -7.38 -42.19 -1.30
C ALA A 25 -7.84 -43.53 -0.74
N ASP A 26 -6.92 -44.34 -0.21
CA ASP A 26 -7.23 -45.67 0.34
C ASP A 26 -8.14 -45.54 1.59
N GLU A 27 -7.86 -44.58 2.48
CA GLU A 27 -8.70 -44.35 3.66
C GLU A 27 -10.10 -43.80 3.31
N LEU A 28 -10.21 -42.93 2.30
CA LEU A 28 -11.52 -42.47 1.83
C LEU A 28 -12.32 -43.59 1.19
N VAL A 29 -11.67 -44.44 0.39
CA VAL A 29 -12.30 -45.62 -0.22
C VAL A 29 -12.88 -46.52 0.86
N ASP A 30 -12.10 -46.85 1.89
CA ASP A 30 -12.56 -47.71 2.99
C ASP A 30 -13.72 -47.09 3.76
N THR A 31 -13.67 -45.77 4.01
CA THR A 31 -14.73 -45.05 4.73
C THR A 31 -16.03 -45.07 3.94
N VAL A 32 -15.99 -44.69 2.66
CA VAL A 32 -17.19 -44.63 1.81
C VAL A 32 -17.71 -46.05 1.51
N LYS A 33 -16.83 -47.05 1.39
CA LYS A 33 -17.24 -48.45 1.21
C LYS A 33 -17.99 -48.98 2.43
N LYS A 34 -17.54 -48.67 3.65
CA LYS A 34 -18.24 -49.04 4.89
C LYS A 34 -19.62 -48.39 5.00
N GLU A 35 -19.75 -47.12 4.61
CA GLU A 35 -21.05 -46.44 4.59
C GLU A 35 -21.97 -47.03 3.52
N PHE A 36 -21.45 -47.26 2.31
CA PHE A 36 -22.21 -47.83 1.21
C PHE A 36 -22.73 -49.25 1.52
N LEU A 37 -21.92 -50.12 2.14
CA LEU A 37 -22.34 -51.48 2.49
C LEU A 37 -23.38 -51.53 3.60
N LYS A 38 -23.46 -50.50 4.46
CA LYS A 38 -24.53 -50.38 5.46
C LYS A 38 -25.88 -50.08 4.83
N GLU A 39 -25.89 -49.27 3.77
CA GLU A 39 -27.12 -48.88 3.06
C GLU A 39 -27.50 -49.88 1.96
N ASN A 40 -26.52 -50.50 1.29
CA ASN A 40 -26.71 -51.44 0.20
C ASN A 40 -25.73 -52.63 0.28
N PRO A 41 -26.08 -53.69 1.03
CA PRO A 41 -25.20 -54.83 1.29
C PRO A 41 -24.73 -55.60 0.04
N HIS A 42 -25.54 -55.57 -1.03
CA HIS A 42 -25.27 -56.24 -2.31
C HIS A 42 -24.94 -55.28 -3.46
N GLY A 43 -24.77 -53.99 -3.16
CA GLY A 43 -24.45 -52.98 -4.16
C GLY A 43 -23.04 -53.13 -4.71
N LYS A 44 -22.83 -52.72 -5.97
CA LYS A 44 -21.49 -52.64 -6.58
C LYS A 44 -20.84 -51.32 -6.19
N PHE A 45 -19.74 -51.38 -5.45
CA PHE A 45 -18.99 -50.20 -5.02
C PHE A 45 -17.97 -49.75 -6.08
N GLU A 46 -18.00 -48.47 -6.46
CA GLU A 46 -17.12 -47.89 -7.49
C GLU A 46 -15.90 -47.17 -6.91
N GLU A 47 -14.88 -47.94 -6.55
CA GLU A 47 -13.62 -47.41 -6.00
C GLU A 47 -12.93 -46.39 -6.92
N LYS A 48 -12.92 -46.65 -8.24
CA LYS A 48 -12.29 -45.77 -9.23
C LYS A 48 -12.88 -44.36 -9.22
N ASN A 49 -14.18 -44.24 -8.95
CA ASN A 49 -14.86 -42.95 -8.88
C ASN A 49 -14.32 -42.13 -7.70
N VAL A 50 -14.25 -42.74 -6.51
CA VAL A 50 -13.72 -42.11 -5.29
C VAL A 50 -12.29 -41.64 -5.50
N ARG A 51 -11.41 -42.50 -6.01
CA ARG A 51 -10.00 -42.14 -6.32
C ARG A 51 -9.91 -40.93 -7.26
N ARG A 52 -10.71 -40.91 -8.33
CA ARG A 52 -10.75 -39.77 -9.27
C ARG A 52 -11.18 -38.47 -8.57
N ARG A 53 -12.18 -38.53 -7.68
CA ARG A 53 -12.66 -37.37 -6.92
C ARG A 53 -11.64 -36.86 -5.91
N VAL A 54 -10.86 -37.74 -5.27
CA VAL A 54 -9.75 -37.33 -4.38
C VAL A 54 -8.71 -36.50 -5.14
N TYR A 55 -8.34 -36.92 -6.35
CA TYR A 55 -7.44 -36.11 -7.19
C TYR A 55 -8.03 -34.74 -7.53
N ASP A 56 -9.31 -34.67 -7.92
CA ASP A 56 -9.97 -33.40 -8.23
C ASP A 56 -9.89 -32.44 -7.05
N VAL A 57 -10.18 -32.92 -5.83
CA VAL A 57 -10.15 -32.11 -4.62
C VAL A 57 -8.74 -31.64 -4.28
N LEU A 58 -7.75 -32.54 -4.30
CA LEU A 58 -6.38 -32.20 -3.95
C LEU A 58 -5.78 -31.16 -4.91
N ASN A 59 -6.11 -31.24 -6.21
CA ASN A 59 -5.65 -30.24 -7.18
C ASN A 59 -6.25 -28.86 -6.90
N VAL A 60 -7.53 -28.79 -6.55
CA VAL A 60 -8.17 -27.52 -6.16
C VAL A 60 -7.58 -26.98 -4.86
N PHE A 61 -7.35 -27.83 -3.86
CA PHE A 61 -6.75 -27.39 -2.59
C PHE A 61 -5.32 -26.88 -2.76
N MET A 62 -4.56 -27.48 -3.67
CA MET A 62 -3.23 -26.99 -4.04
C MET A 62 -3.30 -25.62 -4.72
N ALA A 63 -4.27 -25.43 -5.63
CA ALA A 63 -4.48 -24.15 -6.31
C ALA A 63 -4.95 -23.03 -5.36
N MET A 64 -5.70 -23.38 -4.31
CA MET A 64 -6.18 -22.48 -3.26
C MET A 64 -5.16 -22.25 -2.13
N ASP A 65 -3.94 -22.77 -2.28
CA ASP A 65 -2.87 -22.76 -1.27
C ASP A 65 -3.25 -23.36 0.11
N ILE A 66 -4.26 -24.23 0.14
CA ILE A 66 -4.72 -24.93 1.35
C ILE A 66 -3.74 -26.05 1.75
N ILE A 67 -3.11 -26.65 0.74
CA ILE A 67 -2.13 -27.73 0.89
C ILE A 67 -0.93 -27.48 -0.03
N SER A 68 0.24 -27.97 0.35
CA SER A 68 1.40 -28.09 -0.55
C SER A 68 1.68 -29.54 -0.90
N LYS A 69 2.18 -29.79 -2.10
CA LYS A 69 2.62 -31.11 -2.55
C LYS A 69 4.08 -31.07 -2.95
N ASP A 70 4.91 -31.83 -2.24
CA ASP A 70 6.28 -32.12 -2.64
C ASP A 70 6.41 -33.61 -2.95
N LYS A 71 6.66 -33.94 -4.22
CA LYS A 71 6.68 -35.31 -4.76
C LYS A 71 5.43 -36.11 -4.35
N LYS A 72 5.55 -36.96 -3.32
CA LYS A 72 4.48 -37.82 -2.78
C LYS A 72 3.88 -37.28 -1.49
N ALA A 73 4.55 -36.34 -0.82
CA ALA A 73 4.10 -35.74 0.43
C ALA A 73 3.11 -34.62 0.14
N ILE A 74 2.03 -34.59 0.91
CA ILE A 74 0.99 -33.57 0.92
C ILE A 74 0.96 -33.01 2.34
N VAL A 75 1.22 -31.71 2.48
CA VAL A 75 1.28 -31.02 3.78
C VAL A 75 0.15 -30.02 3.87
N TRP A 76 -0.55 -30.01 5.01
CA TRP A 76 -1.59 -29.05 5.34
C TRP A 76 -0.99 -27.67 5.60
N LYS A 77 -1.47 -26.65 4.87
CA LYS A 77 -1.08 -25.24 5.07
C LYS A 77 -2.11 -24.46 5.89
N GLY A 78 -3.38 -24.87 5.84
CA GLY A 78 -4.49 -24.17 6.48
C GLY A 78 -5.49 -23.63 5.45
N LEU A 79 -6.71 -23.33 5.87
CA LEU A 79 -7.67 -22.67 4.98
C LEU A 79 -7.23 -21.22 4.75
N PRO A 80 -7.36 -20.67 3.52
CA PRO A 80 -7.13 -19.26 3.25
C PRO A 80 -8.08 -18.46 4.13
N SER A 81 -7.55 -17.98 5.25
CA SER A 81 -8.23 -17.08 6.14
C SER A 81 -8.20 -15.71 5.46
N SER A 82 -9.34 -15.29 4.91
CA SER A 82 -9.52 -13.90 4.43
C SER A 82 -9.02 -12.91 5.48
N ALA A 83 -9.20 -13.22 6.77
CA ALA A 83 -8.74 -12.38 7.88
C ALA A 83 -7.23 -12.08 7.88
N HIS A 84 -6.34 -13.00 7.47
CA HIS A 84 -4.90 -12.68 7.43
C HIS A 84 -4.57 -11.68 6.32
N GLN A 85 -5.14 -11.88 5.12
CA GLN A 85 -4.98 -10.95 4.01
C GLN A 85 -5.67 -9.60 4.30
N ASP A 86 -6.85 -9.63 4.92
CA ASP A 86 -7.60 -8.44 5.32
C ASP A 86 -6.83 -7.64 6.38
N ILE A 87 -6.23 -8.31 7.38
CA ILE A 87 -5.38 -7.66 8.39
C ILE A 87 -4.17 -7.00 7.73
N GLU A 88 -3.51 -7.67 6.78
CA GLU A 88 -2.37 -7.10 6.07
C GLU A 88 -2.77 -5.86 5.25
N MET A 89 -3.89 -5.92 4.53
CA MET A 89 -4.43 -4.78 3.78
C MET A 89 -4.80 -3.61 4.71
N LEU A 90 -5.51 -3.89 5.82
CA LEU A 90 -5.89 -2.88 6.81
C LEU A 90 -4.67 -2.24 7.48
N THR A 91 -3.61 -3.02 7.71
CA THR A 91 -2.35 -2.52 8.28
C THR A 91 -1.67 -1.56 7.31
N ARG A 92 -1.58 -1.91 6.02
CA ARG A 92 -1.02 -1.02 4.98
C ARG A 92 -1.83 0.27 4.84
N GLU A 93 -3.16 0.17 4.84
CA GLU A 93 -4.06 1.32 4.75
C GLU A 93 -3.91 2.24 5.97
N ARG A 94 -3.80 1.68 7.18
CA ARG A 94 -3.51 2.44 8.40
C ARG A 94 -2.19 3.21 8.28
N ASP A 95 -1.13 2.55 7.82
CA ASP A 95 0.20 3.15 7.71
C ASP A 95 0.21 4.29 6.68
N PHE A 96 -0.45 4.08 5.54
CA PHE A 96 -0.66 5.13 4.53
C PHE A 96 -1.42 6.33 5.09
N ARG A 97 -2.53 6.10 5.79
CA ARG A 97 -3.30 7.17 6.43
C ARG A 97 -2.51 7.92 7.48
N MET A 98 -1.66 7.22 8.23
CA MET A 98 -0.82 7.83 9.26
C MET A 98 0.23 8.77 8.63
N GLN A 99 0.84 8.37 7.52
CA GLN A 99 1.73 9.23 6.74
C GLN A 99 1.00 10.46 6.17
N GLU A 100 -0.21 10.28 5.64
CA GLU A 100 -1.04 11.38 5.15
C GLU A 100 -1.40 12.38 6.27
N ILE A 101 -1.73 11.89 7.46
CA ILE A 101 -2.02 12.75 8.62
C ILE A 101 -0.76 13.54 8.99
N HIS A 102 0.41 12.91 8.99
CA HIS A 102 1.66 13.59 9.29
C HIS A 102 1.96 14.71 8.29
N ARG A 103 1.88 14.41 6.99
CA ARG A 103 2.06 15.41 5.91
C ARG A 103 1.09 16.58 6.03
N LYS A 104 -0.20 16.30 6.32
CA LYS A 104 -1.22 17.35 6.49
C LYS A 104 -0.97 18.21 7.73
N ARG A 105 -0.42 17.64 8.80
CA ARG A 105 -0.04 18.40 10.00
C ARG A 105 1.12 19.34 9.72
N GLU A 106 2.15 18.88 9.02
CA GLU A 106 3.28 19.73 8.62
C GLU A 106 2.82 20.86 7.70
N ALA A 107 2.03 20.54 6.67
CA ALA A 107 1.46 21.56 5.78
C ALA A 107 0.62 22.61 6.54
N LEU A 108 -0.19 22.18 7.51
CA LEU A 108 -0.97 23.09 8.35
C LEU A 108 -0.07 23.98 9.22
N GLN A 109 1.03 23.45 9.78
CA GLN A 109 1.99 24.24 10.55
C GLN A 109 2.65 25.32 9.68
N HIS A 110 3.02 24.98 8.44
CA HIS A 110 3.54 25.95 7.48
C HIS A 110 2.51 27.06 7.17
N LEU A 111 1.26 26.68 6.88
CA LEU A 111 0.19 27.65 6.60
C LEU A 111 -0.11 28.58 7.79
N LEU A 112 -0.11 28.04 9.02
CA LEU A 112 -0.32 28.84 10.22
C LEU A 112 0.82 29.84 10.45
N THR A 113 2.06 29.40 10.23
CA THR A 113 3.25 30.26 10.33
C THR A 113 3.14 31.41 9.33
N GLN A 114 2.86 31.09 8.07
CA GLN A 114 2.64 32.06 7.00
C GLN A 114 1.52 33.05 7.34
N GLN A 115 0.38 32.58 7.88
CA GLN A 115 -0.73 33.44 8.29
C GLN A 115 -0.32 34.43 9.39
N VAL A 116 0.47 33.99 10.37
CA VAL A 116 0.99 34.85 11.44
C VAL A 116 1.97 35.87 10.88
N CYS A 117 2.93 35.45 10.03
CA CYS A 117 3.89 36.36 9.40
C CYS A 117 3.20 37.45 8.57
N PHE A 118 2.24 37.09 7.71
CA PHE A 118 1.48 38.07 6.94
C PHE A 118 0.69 39.03 7.82
N ARG A 119 0.02 38.53 8.85
CA ARG A 119 -0.73 39.40 9.78
C ARG A 119 0.21 40.38 10.47
N ASN A 120 1.36 39.91 10.93
CA ASN A 120 2.36 40.75 11.61
C ASN A 120 2.93 41.80 10.65
N LEU A 121 3.27 41.43 9.41
CA LEU A 121 3.76 42.35 8.38
C LEU A 121 2.75 43.46 8.09
N VAL A 122 1.49 43.09 7.86
CA VAL A 122 0.41 44.04 7.57
C VAL A 122 0.22 45.01 8.75
N GLN A 123 0.17 44.49 9.98
CA GLN A 123 0.05 45.32 11.18
C GLN A 123 1.24 46.28 11.35
N HIS A 124 2.45 45.79 11.17
CA HIS A 124 3.67 46.59 11.25
C HIS A 124 3.70 47.70 10.19
N ASN A 125 3.32 47.38 8.94
CA ASN A 125 3.26 48.36 7.86
C ASN A 125 2.19 49.44 8.10
N HIS A 126 1.03 49.06 8.65
CA HIS A 126 0.00 50.03 9.07
C HIS A 126 0.49 50.93 10.20
N ALA A 127 1.14 50.37 11.22
CA ALA A 127 1.63 51.13 12.38
C ALA A 127 2.70 52.17 12.00
N ARG A 128 3.54 51.87 11.00
CA ARG A 128 4.53 52.81 10.48
C ARG A 128 3.94 53.92 9.59
N GLY A 129 2.63 53.89 9.29
CA GLY A 129 2.00 54.88 8.41
C GLY A 129 2.47 54.80 6.95
N LEU A 130 3.17 53.72 6.58
CA LEU A 130 3.77 53.54 5.24
C LEU A 130 2.72 53.42 4.14
N ALA A 131 1.44 53.26 4.46
CA ALA A 131 0.37 53.17 3.47
C ALA A 131 0.30 54.39 2.52
N ASN A 132 0.80 55.56 2.95
CA ASN A 132 0.59 56.83 2.25
C ASN A 132 1.88 57.56 1.82
N ASP A 133 3.07 56.97 1.95
CA ASP A 133 4.31 57.60 1.47
C ASP A 133 4.58 57.21 -0.01
N PRO A 134 4.47 58.18 -0.96
CA PRO A 134 4.71 57.93 -2.38
C PRO A 134 6.19 57.79 -2.75
N ASN A 135 7.13 58.08 -1.85
CA ASN A 135 8.57 57.92 -2.10
C ASN A 135 9.16 56.63 -1.51
N ASP A 136 8.33 55.79 -0.90
CA ASP A 136 8.79 54.57 -0.24
C ASP A 136 8.89 53.40 -1.24
N HIS A 137 10.11 52.89 -1.45
CA HIS A 137 10.39 51.79 -2.36
C HIS A 137 9.99 50.45 -1.74
N LYS A 138 8.81 49.95 -2.12
CA LYS A 138 8.22 48.70 -1.60
C LYS A 138 8.27 47.58 -2.63
N ILE A 139 8.48 46.36 -2.15
CA ILE A 139 8.35 45.13 -2.95
C ILE A 139 7.03 44.47 -2.56
N PRO A 140 6.03 44.38 -3.46
CA PRO A 140 4.78 43.70 -3.17
C PRO A 140 4.96 42.19 -3.17
N LEU A 141 4.12 41.49 -2.39
CA LEU A 141 3.99 40.04 -2.43
C LEU A 141 3.12 39.61 -3.64
N PRO A 142 3.35 38.44 -4.24
CA PRO A 142 4.43 37.50 -3.94
C PRO A 142 5.74 37.84 -4.66
N PHE A 143 6.88 37.49 -4.06
CA PHE A 143 8.19 37.65 -4.68
C PHE A 143 9.14 36.52 -4.27
N ILE A 144 10.19 36.32 -5.08
CA ILE A 144 11.33 35.48 -4.74
C ILE A 144 12.59 36.33 -4.67
N VAL A 145 13.51 35.97 -3.78
CA VAL A 145 14.82 36.62 -3.65
C VAL A 145 15.90 35.62 -4.00
N VAL A 146 16.81 36.04 -4.86
CA VAL A 146 18.02 35.30 -5.18
C VAL A 146 19.19 36.04 -4.54
N ASN A 147 19.83 35.42 -3.55
CA ASN A 147 20.99 35.97 -2.85
C ASN A 147 22.26 35.23 -3.26
N THR A 148 23.35 35.98 -3.45
CA THR A 148 24.68 35.44 -3.73
C THR A 148 25.72 36.28 -3.00
N HIS A 149 26.98 35.85 -3.03
CA HIS A 149 28.07 36.59 -2.39
C HIS A 149 28.24 37.97 -3.04
N SER A 150 28.60 38.99 -2.25
CA SER A 150 28.71 40.39 -2.73
C SER A 150 29.75 40.59 -3.84
N SER A 151 30.71 39.68 -3.97
CA SER A 151 31.72 39.69 -5.04
C SER A 151 31.31 38.90 -6.29
N ALA A 152 30.12 38.29 -6.31
CA ALA A 152 29.66 37.50 -7.45
C ALA A 152 29.33 38.41 -8.63
N VAL A 153 29.92 38.12 -9.79
CA VAL A 153 29.48 38.67 -11.07
C VAL A 153 28.22 37.94 -11.52
N ILE A 154 27.18 38.71 -11.84
CA ILE A 154 25.87 38.24 -12.30
C ILE A 154 25.66 38.75 -13.73
N GLN A 155 25.44 37.84 -14.67
CA GLN A 155 25.00 38.20 -16.03
C GLN A 155 23.51 37.89 -16.16
N CYS A 156 22.73 38.86 -16.62
CA CYS A 156 21.29 38.74 -16.75
C CYS A 156 20.90 38.95 -18.22
N ASN A 157 20.29 37.94 -18.82
CA ASN A 157 19.74 37.99 -20.17
C ASN A 157 18.22 37.83 -20.09
N MET A 158 17.47 38.82 -20.57
CA MET A 158 16.00 38.77 -20.62
C MET A 158 15.51 38.73 -22.07
N SER A 159 14.45 37.96 -22.31
CA SER A 159 13.68 38.09 -23.54
C SER A 159 13.05 39.49 -23.63
N ARG A 160 12.71 39.93 -24.84
CA ARG A 160 12.09 41.25 -25.05
C ARG A 160 10.72 41.33 -24.37
N GLU A 161 10.05 40.19 -24.26
CA GLU A 161 8.73 40.00 -23.70
C GLU A 161 8.76 39.82 -22.17
N LEU A 162 9.95 39.77 -21.56
CA LEU A 162 10.16 39.56 -20.12
C LEU A 162 9.55 38.26 -19.58
N THR A 163 9.26 37.30 -20.46
CA THR A 163 8.73 35.98 -20.10
C THR A 163 9.84 35.04 -19.64
N ASP A 164 11.05 35.24 -20.16
CA ASP A 164 12.19 34.38 -19.95
C ASP A 164 13.36 35.21 -19.48
N VAL A 165 13.87 34.88 -18.30
CA VAL A 165 15.00 35.55 -17.68
C VAL A 165 16.03 34.49 -17.32
N MET A 166 17.26 34.67 -17.82
CA MET A 166 18.38 33.80 -17.53
C MET A 166 19.43 34.57 -16.72
N PHE A 167 19.81 34.00 -15.59
CA PHE A 167 20.85 34.54 -14.72
C PHE A 167 22.05 33.58 -14.68
N ASP A 168 23.21 34.06 -15.08
CA ASP A 168 24.48 33.35 -14.91
C ASP A 168 25.25 33.95 -13.74
N PHE A 169 25.49 33.14 -12.71
CA PHE A 169 26.22 33.53 -11.52
C PHE A 169 27.62 32.94 -11.54
N SER A 170 28.63 33.77 -11.30
CA SER A 170 30.02 33.33 -11.15
C SER A 170 30.32 32.65 -9.80
N ALA A 171 29.37 32.67 -8.87
CA ALA A 171 29.47 32.05 -7.55
C ALA A 171 28.13 31.37 -7.17
N PRO A 172 28.10 30.49 -6.16
CA PRO A 172 26.86 29.89 -5.67
C PRO A 172 25.84 30.95 -5.25
N PHE A 173 24.56 30.63 -5.45
CA PHE A 173 23.43 31.46 -5.05
C PHE A 173 22.39 30.61 -4.30
N GLU A 174 21.55 31.28 -3.53
CA GLU A 174 20.42 30.71 -2.82
C GLU A 174 19.13 31.38 -3.32
N ILE A 175 18.02 30.65 -3.29
CA ILE A 175 16.69 31.16 -3.66
C ILE A 175 15.81 31.04 -2.42
N ASN A 176 15.24 32.17 -2.02
CA ASN A 176 14.33 32.27 -0.89
C ASN A 176 12.98 32.82 -1.38
N ASP A 177 11.90 32.12 -1.04
CA ASP A 177 10.54 32.60 -1.27
C ASP A 177 10.15 33.64 -0.20
N ASP A 178 9.13 34.45 -0.49
CA ASP A 178 8.62 35.45 0.44
C ASP A 178 8.30 34.87 1.83
N ASN A 179 7.75 33.66 1.87
CA ASN A 179 7.40 32.95 3.10
C ASN A 179 8.58 32.61 4.00
N MET A 180 9.79 32.49 3.45
CA MET A 180 11.00 32.25 4.24
C MET A 180 11.60 33.55 4.79
N ILE A 181 11.24 34.69 4.19
CA ILE A 181 11.82 36.01 4.50
C ILE A 181 10.98 36.75 5.55
N LEU A 182 9.66 36.51 5.58
CA LEU A 182 8.70 37.15 6.47
C LEU A 182 8.66 36.55 7.88
#